data_AF-A0A933FLZ3-F1
#
_entry.id   AF-A0A933FLZ3-F1
#
_cell.length_a   1.000
_cell.length_b   1.000
_cell.length_c   1.000
_cell.angle_alpha   90.00
_cell.angle_beta   90.00
_cell.angle_gamma   90.00
#
_symmetry.space_group_name_H-M   'P 1'
#
loop_
_entity.id
_entity.type
_entity.pdbx_description
1 polymer ?
#
loop_
_entity_poly.entity_id
_entity_poly.type
_entity_poly.pdbx_seq_one_letter_code
_entity_poly.pdbx_strand_id
1 'polypeptide(L)'
;MPTATAGYKVDISANSLTIDSTSKVDVASRGFLGGKQPGNPFGRYGMTLGFQSGSTGTSGGSYGGLGGASEGSPNPTYGDLRNPNEVGSGGATSTHPSGLGGNGGGLVRISAGTFQLDGSILANGAGGIYEGAGGSGGGIRLEVGTLRGAGLIAANGGNGIYGSGGGGGRIAIYYQDLSGFNLSRVTAVGGYGGGGRPGGQNGSILVERTFAMLPPDSIETRITKNENDPPGQLGEKMTARKAAKDAKVTEGFFALSVRSTSLTTCLAR
;
A
#
# COMPACT_ATOMS: atom_id res chain seq x y z
N MET A 1 11.51 7.67 -8.77
CA MET A 1 10.36 8.49 -9.21
C MET A 1 9.32 7.56 -9.82
N PRO A 2 8.01 7.69 -9.52
CA PRO A 2 6.96 6.92 -10.20
C PRO A 2 7.09 7.00 -11.73
N THR A 3 6.77 5.90 -12.42
CA THR A 3 6.85 5.80 -13.88
C THR A 3 5.49 5.47 -14.46
N ALA A 4 5.32 5.66 -15.77
CA ALA A 4 4.08 5.35 -16.47
C ALA A 4 3.76 3.85 -16.58
N THR A 5 4.62 2.99 -16.05
CA THR A 5 4.52 1.52 -16.22
C THR A 5 4.77 0.73 -14.93
N ALA A 6 5.14 1.38 -13.82
CA ALA A 6 5.35 0.71 -12.54
C ALA A 6 4.85 1.55 -11.35
N GLY A 7 4.07 0.91 -10.47
CA GLY A 7 3.69 1.45 -9.16
C GLY A 7 4.70 1.06 -8.08
N TYR A 8 4.84 1.90 -7.04
CA TYR A 8 5.76 1.62 -5.94
C TYR A 8 5.04 0.89 -4.80
N LYS A 9 5.59 -0.27 -4.45
CA LYS A 9 5.09 -1.14 -3.38
C LYS A 9 6.22 -1.42 -2.38
N VAL A 10 5.90 -1.32 -1.10
CA VAL A 10 6.71 -1.87 0.00
C VAL A 10 5.99 -3.10 0.54
N ASP A 11 6.70 -4.23 0.61
CA ASP A 11 6.22 -5.49 1.18
C ASP A 11 7.19 -5.93 2.28
N ILE A 12 6.70 -6.02 3.52
CA ILE A 12 7.51 -6.38 4.69
C ILE A 12 6.84 -7.54 5.40
N SER A 13 7.62 -8.58 5.70
CA SER A 13 7.18 -9.72 6.51
C SER A 13 8.21 -10.00 7.59
N ALA A 14 7.79 -10.02 8.86
CA ALA A 14 8.70 -10.21 9.99
C ALA A 14 7.99 -10.76 11.23
N ASN A 15 8.67 -11.51 12.09
CA ASN A 15 8.07 -11.91 13.38
C ASN A 15 7.92 -10.72 14.34
N SER A 16 8.90 -9.81 14.35
CA SER A 16 8.87 -8.56 15.09
C SER A 16 9.33 -7.42 14.19
N LEU A 17 8.59 -6.32 14.18
CA LEU A 17 8.90 -5.11 13.44
C LEU A 17 8.83 -3.89 14.37
N THR A 18 9.82 -3.01 14.27
CA THR A 18 9.83 -1.73 14.97
C THR A 18 10.08 -0.61 13.95
N ILE A 19 9.24 0.41 13.99
CA ILE A 19 9.49 1.70 13.35
C ILE A 19 9.53 2.73 14.49
N ASP A 20 10.73 3.11 14.90
CA ASP A 20 10.94 4.11 15.95
C ASP A 20 10.45 5.52 15.53
N SER A 21 10.40 6.44 16.48
CA SER A 21 9.89 7.81 16.28
C SER A 21 10.66 8.65 15.26
N THR A 22 11.89 8.25 14.90
CA THR A 22 12.73 8.92 13.89
C THR A 22 12.64 8.25 12.51
N SER A 23 12.05 7.05 12.46
CA SER A 23 11.92 6.22 11.28
C SER A 23 10.56 6.37 10.59
N LYS A 24 10.53 6.09 9.28
CA LYS A 24 9.28 6.05 8.52
C LYS A 24 9.33 5.10 7.33
N VAL A 25 8.18 4.52 7.00
CA VAL A 25 7.91 3.92 5.69
C VAL A 25 7.19 4.97 4.87
N ASP A 26 7.87 5.52 3.85
CA ASP A 26 7.38 6.64 3.06
C ASP A 26 7.25 6.28 1.57
N VAL A 27 6.01 6.06 1.14
CA VAL A 27 5.62 5.89 -0.26
C VAL A 27 4.68 7.01 -0.72
N ALA A 28 4.73 8.17 -0.06
CA ALA A 28 3.92 9.32 -0.44
C ALA A 28 4.28 9.77 -1.87
N SER A 29 3.25 10.13 -2.65
CA SER A 29 3.42 10.58 -4.04
C SER A 29 4.12 9.58 -4.98
N ARG A 30 4.10 8.28 -4.66
CA ARG A 30 4.74 7.19 -5.44
C ARG A 30 3.74 6.30 -6.21
N GLY A 31 2.50 6.74 -6.36
CA GLY A 31 1.46 6.09 -7.17
C GLY A 31 1.43 6.56 -8.61
N PHE A 32 0.26 6.48 -9.25
CA PHE A 32 0.08 6.90 -10.63
C PHE A 32 0.34 8.40 -10.81
N LEU A 33 0.89 8.77 -11.98
CA LEU A 33 1.33 10.12 -12.27
C LEU A 33 0.16 11.09 -12.45
N GLY A 34 0.29 12.31 -11.95
CA GLY A 34 -0.64 13.41 -12.21
C GLY A 34 -0.45 14.02 -13.60
N GLY A 35 -1.41 14.84 -14.04
CA GLY A 35 -1.35 15.54 -15.32
C GLY A 35 -0.09 16.39 -15.47
N LYS A 36 0.51 16.36 -16.66
CA LYS A 36 1.75 17.04 -17.07
C LYS A 36 3.01 16.64 -16.30
N GLN A 37 2.92 15.65 -15.41
CA GLN A 37 4.10 15.12 -14.72
C GLN A 37 5.04 14.44 -15.73
N PRO A 38 6.37 14.55 -15.54
CA PRO A 38 7.32 13.85 -16.38
C PRO A 38 7.02 12.35 -16.46
N GLY A 39 6.90 11.84 -17.69
CA GLY A 39 6.56 10.44 -17.96
C GLY A 39 5.07 10.15 -18.13
N ASN A 40 4.15 11.05 -17.78
CA ASN A 40 2.72 10.83 -18.04
C ASN A 40 2.40 11.06 -19.53
N PRO A 41 1.91 10.05 -20.27
CA PRO A 41 1.63 10.18 -21.71
C PRO A 41 0.31 10.88 -22.02
N PHE A 42 -0.57 11.12 -21.04
CA PHE A 42 -1.93 11.64 -21.23
C PHE A 42 -2.04 13.17 -21.11
N GLY A 43 -0.92 13.88 -21.26
CA GLY A 43 -0.89 15.33 -21.21
C GLY A 43 -1.45 15.84 -19.88
N ARG A 44 -2.63 16.46 -19.90
CA ARG A 44 -3.24 17.12 -18.74
C ARG A 44 -4.00 16.18 -17.80
N TYR A 45 -4.24 14.95 -18.21
CA TYR A 45 -5.06 14.02 -17.45
C TYR A 45 -4.21 13.28 -16.42
N GLY A 46 -4.79 13.04 -15.24
CA GLY A 46 -4.17 12.17 -14.24
C GLY A 46 -4.22 10.72 -14.71
N MET A 47 -3.24 9.91 -14.31
CA MET A 47 -3.24 8.46 -14.55
C MET A 47 -4.02 7.72 -13.46
N THR A 48 -4.63 6.60 -13.83
CA THR A 48 -5.38 5.72 -12.93
C THR A 48 -5.05 4.24 -13.15
N LEU A 49 -5.81 3.35 -12.51
CA LEU A 49 -5.67 1.90 -12.56
C LEU A 49 -5.45 1.39 -14.00
N GLY A 50 -4.47 0.48 -14.14
CA GLY A 50 -4.10 -0.08 -15.43
C GLY A 50 -3.28 0.88 -16.31
N PHE A 51 -2.68 1.92 -15.73
CA PHE A 51 -1.89 2.94 -16.44
C PHE A 51 -2.69 3.66 -17.53
N GLN A 52 -3.99 3.83 -17.31
CA GLN A 52 -4.91 4.48 -18.23
C GLN A 52 -5.09 5.97 -17.86
N SER A 53 -5.64 6.74 -18.80
CA SER A 53 -6.14 8.08 -18.51
C SER A 53 -7.27 8.02 -17.48
N GLY A 54 -7.21 8.90 -16.49
CA GLY A 54 -8.14 8.96 -15.37
C GLY A 54 -8.81 10.32 -15.26
N SER A 55 -8.46 11.07 -14.20
CA SER A 55 -9.05 12.38 -13.90
C SER A 55 -8.82 13.38 -15.03
N THR A 56 -9.80 14.26 -15.27
CA THR A 56 -9.78 15.30 -16.30
C THR A 56 -10.09 16.69 -15.74
N GLY A 57 -9.88 17.72 -16.57
CA GLY A 57 -10.07 19.11 -16.17
C GLY A 57 -9.15 19.47 -15.01
N THR A 58 -9.75 19.97 -13.93
CA THR A 58 -9.06 20.29 -12.68
C THR A 58 -9.59 19.45 -11.52
N SER A 59 -9.97 18.21 -11.85
CA SER A 59 -10.48 17.22 -10.91
C SER A 59 -9.37 16.41 -10.25
N GLY A 60 -9.57 16.07 -8.97
CA GLY A 60 -8.64 15.26 -8.20
C GLY A 60 -8.63 13.79 -8.64
N GLY A 61 -7.54 13.09 -8.34
CA GLY A 61 -7.49 11.63 -8.48
C GLY A 61 -8.39 10.95 -7.45
N SER A 62 -8.93 9.78 -7.77
CA SER A 62 -9.70 8.94 -6.84
C SER A 62 -9.01 7.61 -6.57
N TYR A 63 -9.17 7.07 -5.36
CA TYR A 63 -8.88 5.66 -5.05
C TYR A 63 -9.91 5.08 -4.06
N GLY A 64 -9.71 5.32 -2.76
CA GLY A 64 -10.65 4.91 -1.71
C GLY A 64 -11.81 5.89 -1.56
N GLY A 65 -11.53 7.18 -1.73
CA GLY A 65 -12.52 8.24 -1.85
C GLY A 65 -12.51 8.85 -3.25
N LEU A 66 -13.63 9.44 -3.65
CA LEU A 66 -13.76 10.17 -4.91
C LEU A 66 -13.01 11.51 -4.84
N GLY A 67 -12.21 11.84 -5.85
CA GLY A 67 -11.61 13.16 -5.99
C GLY A 67 -12.65 14.26 -6.21
N GLY A 68 -12.32 15.49 -5.84
CA GLY A 68 -13.18 16.64 -6.13
C GLY A 68 -13.31 16.87 -7.64
N ALA A 69 -14.51 17.23 -8.11
CA ALA A 69 -14.81 17.40 -9.52
C ALA A 69 -14.86 18.89 -9.91
N SER A 70 -14.05 19.30 -10.87
CA SER A 70 -14.02 20.67 -11.39
C SER A 70 -13.59 20.68 -12.85
N GLU A 71 -14.36 21.37 -13.70
CA GLU A 71 -14.08 21.56 -15.15
C GLU A 71 -13.85 20.24 -15.93
N GLY A 72 -14.32 19.13 -15.38
CA GLY A 72 -14.02 17.77 -15.80
C GLY A 72 -14.56 16.78 -14.78
N SER A 73 -14.00 15.58 -14.76
CA SER A 73 -14.43 14.54 -13.82
C SER A 73 -13.24 13.80 -13.20
N PRO A 74 -13.36 13.41 -11.91
CA PRO A 74 -12.41 12.48 -11.31
C PRO A 74 -12.58 11.07 -11.93
N ASN A 75 -11.57 10.21 -11.84
CA ASN A 75 -11.75 8.79 -12.14
C ASN A 75 -12.68 8.13 -11.10
N PRO A 76 -13.35 7.00 -11.41
CA PRO A 76 -14.07 6.23 -10.40
C PRO A 76 -13.13 5.71 -9.30
N THR A 77 -13.66 5.47 -8.11
CA THR A 77 -12.97 4.70 -7.07
C THR A 77 -12.76 3.26 -7.53
N TYR A 78 -11.69 2.60 -7.09
CA TYR A 78 -11.35 1.23 -7.48
C TYR A 78 -10.66 0.47 -6.35
N GLY A 79 -10.41 -0.82 -6.58
CA GLY A 79 -9.81 -1.73 -5.60
C GLY A 79 -10.79 -2.20 -4.53
N ASP A 80 -10.29 -3.06 -3.65
CA ASP A 80 -11.06 -3.61 -2.52
C ASP A 80 -10.63 -2.93 -1.21
N LEU A 81 -11.59 -2.51 -0.39
CA LEU A 81 -11.31 -1.96 0.94
C LEU A 81 -10.75 -3.01 1.90
N ARG A 82 -11.10 -4.29 1.72
CA ARG A 82 -10.59 -5.40 2.53
C ARG A 82 -9.18 -5.82 2.12
N ASN A 83 -8.82 -5.59 0.87
CA ASN A 83 -7.50 -5.91 0.35
C ASN A 83 -6.93 -4.79 -0.51
N PRO A 84 -6.48 -3.67 0.10
CA PRO A 84 -5.78 -2.61 -0.61
C PRO A 84 -4.55 -3.18 -1.33
N ASN A 85 -4.57 -3.19 -2.66
CA ASN A 85 -3.52 -3.81 -3.48
C ASN A 85 -3.09 -2.95 -4.67
N GLU A 86 -3.60 -1.72 -4.74
CA GLU A 86 -3.32 -0.77 -5.81
C GLU A 86 -2.72 0.50 -5.23
N VAL A 87 -1.99 1.23 -6.09
CA VAL A 87 -1.52 2.58 -5.78
C VAL A 87 -2.63 3.59 -6.08
N GLY A 88 -2.52 4.80 -5.53
CA GLY A 88 -3.44 5.91 -5.78
C GLY A 88 -3.30 6.49 -7.19
N SER A 89 -4.39 7.07 -7.69
CA SER A 89 -4.48 7.81 -8.96
C SER A 89 -3.94 9.23 -8.86
N GLY A 90 -3.42 9.74 -9.98
CA GLY A 90 -3.00 11.13 -10.12
C GLY A 90 -4.17 12.09 -10.35
N GLY A 91 -3.98 13.35 -9.93
CA GLY A 91 -4.89 14.46 -10.23
C GLY A 91 -4.67 15.04 -11.63
N ALA A 92 -5.70 15.65 -12.20
CA ALA A 92 -5.63 16.34 -13.48
C ALA A 92 -5.09 17.78 -13.33
N THR A 93 -4.90 18.48 -14.44
CA THR A 93 -4.49 19.88 -14.46
C THR A 93 -5.08 20.63 -15.66
N SER A 94 -5.10 21.97 -15.55
CA SER A 94 -5.63 22.84 -16.59
C SER A 94 -4.67 23.05 -17.77
N THR A 95 -5.03 23.99 -18.66
CA THR A 95 -4.17 24.49 -19.74
C THR A 95 -2.91 25.18 -19.25
N HIS A 96 -2.86 25.66 -18.01
CA HIS A 96 -1.80 26.53 -17.50
C HIS A 96 -0.39 25.95 -17.74
N PRO A 97 0.56 26.73 -18.29
CA PRO A 97 1.86 26.21 -18.71
C PRO A 97 2.64 25.48 -17.61
N SER A 98 2.57 26.00 -16.39
CA SER A 98 3.24 25.45 -15.20
C SER A 98 2.35 24.59 -14.30
N GLY A 99 1.09 24.35 -14.66
CA GLY A 99 0.17 23.58 -13.83
C GLY A 99 0.49 22.09 -13.87
N LEU A 100 0.66 21.46 -12.70
CA LEU A 100 0.98 20.04 -12.57
C LEU A 100 -0.02 19.35 -11.63
N GLY A 101 -0.61 18.25 -12.10
CA GLY A 101 -1.45 17.40 -11.27
C GLY A 101 -0.62 16.64 -10.24
N GLY A 102 -1.16 16.44 -9.04
CA GLY A 102 -0.50 15.68 -7.99
C GLY A 102 -0.45 14.18 -8.30
N ASN A 103 0.68 13.53 -8.02
CA ASN A 103 0.81 12.07 -8.11
C ASN A 103 0.00 11.38 -7.01
N GLY A 104 -0.51 10.18 -7.27
CA GLY A 104 -1.15 9.37 -6.23
C GLY A 104 -0.17 8.83 -5.18
N GLY A 105 -0.68 8.33 -4.05
CA GLY A 105 0.12 7.64 -3.04
C GLY A 105 0.52 6.21 -3.45
N GLY A 106 1.63 5.70 -2.93
CA GLY A 106 2.09 4.32 -3.19
C GLY A 106 1.34 3.26 -2.37
N LEU A 107 1.87 2.03 -2.37
CA LEU A 107 1.29 0.88 -1.67
C LEU A 107 2.23 0.36 -0.57
N VAL A 108 1.70 0.13 0.63
CA VAL A 108 2.40 -0.53 1.74
C VAL A 108 1.64 -1.77 2.15
N ARG A 109 2.34 -2.90 2.25
CA ARG A 109 1.82 -4.16 2.80
C ARG A 109 2.80 -4.66 3.85
N ILE A 110 2.31 -4.87 5.08
CA ILE A 110 3.12 -5.34 6.20
C ILE A 110 2.41 -6.53 6.84
N SER A 111 3.14 -7.61 7.03
CA SER A 111 2.75 -8.75 7.85
C SER A 111 3.71 -8.88 9.04
N ALA A 112 3.21 -8.83 10.27
CA ALA A 112 4.09 -9.01 11.43
C ALA A 112 3.44 -9.70 12.65
N GLY A 113 4.23 -10.49 13.40
CA GLY A 113 3.76 -11.04 14.67
C GLY A 113 3.53 -9.93 15.72
N THR A 114 4.55 -9.13 15.98
CA THR A 114 4.45 -7.91 16.79
C THR A 114 4.94 -6.71 16.00
N PHE A 115 4.18 -5.63 16.02
CA PHE A 115 4.54 -4.36 15.38
C PHE A 115 4.49 -3.20 16.38
N GLN A 116 5.67 -2.64 16.69
CA GLN A 116 5.83 -1.37 17.41
C GLN A 116 5.93 -0.24 16.39
N LEU A 117 4.93 0.64 16.35
CA LEU A 117 4.89 1.81 15.46
C LEU A 117 4.89 3.09 16.30
N ASP A 118 6.06 3.72 16.42
CA ASP A 118 6.23 5.05 17.03
C ASP A 118 6.51 6.13 15.98
N GLY A 119 7.05 5.74 14.83
CA GLY A 119 7.26 6.61 13.66
C GLY A 119 6.01 6.73 12.78
N SER A 120 6.20 6.66 11.45
CA SER A 120 5.08 6.81 10.50
C SER A 120 5.09 5.88 9.31
N ILE A 121 3.88 5.55 8.83
CA ILE A 121 3.63 4.93 7.52
C ILE A 121 2.84 5.93 6.68
N LEU A 122 3.42 6.36 5.56
CA LEU A 122 2.89 7.42 4.70
C LEU A 122 2.66 6.91 3.28
N ALA A 123 1.40 6.93 2.84
CA ALA A 123 0.95 6.66 1.47
C ALA A 123 0.09 7.82 0.95
N ASN A 124 0.40 9.05 1.31
CA ASN A 124 -0.38 10.22 0.92
C ASN A 124 -0.21 10.55 -0.58
N GLY A 125 -1.26 11.10 -1.19
CA GLY A 125 -1.19 11.72 -2.50
C GLY A 125 -0.45 13.06 -2.46
N ALA A 126 0.13 13.45 -3.59
CA ALA A 126 0.78 14.75 -3.76
C ALA A 126 -0.27 15.85 -3.97
N GLY A 127 0.02 17.06 -3.48
CA GLY A 127 -0.74 18.23 -3.89
C GLY A 127 -0.50 18.60 -5.35
N GLY A 128 -1.48 19.27 -5.96
CA GLY A 128 -1.31 19.87 -7.29
C GLY A 128 -0.60 21.22 -7.23
N ILE A 129 -0.02 21.64 -8.35
CA ILE A 129 0.69 22.92 -8.51
C ILE A 129 -0.13 23.82 -9.43
N TYR A 130 -0.29 25.09 -9.04
CA TYR A 130 -1.21 26.06 -9.66
C TYR A 130 -2.65 25.51 -9.75
N GLU A 131 -3.21 25.38 -10.94
CA GLU A 131 -4.53 24.80 -11.19
C GLU A 131 -4.53 23.27 -11.24
N GLY A 132 -3.40 22.64 -10.95
CA GLY A 132 -3.31 21.20 -10.76
C GLY A 132 -4.13 20.74 -9.55
N ALA A 133 -4.84 19.64 -9.73
CA ALA A 133 -5.59 18.97 -8.68
C ALA A 133 -4.72 17.99 -7.89
N GLY A 134 -5.15 17.65 -6.67
CA GLY A 134 -4.46 16.69 -5.83
C GLY A 134 -4.56 15.24 -6.33
N GLY A 135 -3.49 14.47 -6.12
CA GLY A 135 -3.51 13.02 -6.29
C GLY A 135 -4.23 12.33 -5.14
N SER A 136 -4.81 11.16 -5.37
CA SER A 136 -5.44 10.39 -4.30
C SER A 136 -4.42 9.75 -3.36
N GLY A 137 -4.86 9.46 -2.13
CA GLY A 137 -4.11 8.59 -1.22
C GLY A 137 -3.92 7.18 -1.78
N GLY A 138 -2.92 6.48 -1.29
CA GLY A 138 -2.53 5.14 -1.70
C GLY A 138 -3.18 4.02 -0.87
N GLY A 139 -2.57 2.84 -0.93
CA GLY A 139 -3.01 1.65 -0.20
C GLY A 139 -2.10 1.34 0.98
N ILE A 140 -2.68 1.00 2.13
CA ILE A 140 -1.94 0.45 3.28
C ILE A 140 -2.69 -0.79 3.76
N ARG A 141 -2.01 -1.93 3.81
CA ARG A 141 -2.52 -3.16 4.43
C ARG A 141 -1.56 -3.60 5.53
N LEU A 142 -2.08 -3.68 6.76
CA LEU A 142 -1.40 -4.26 7.89
C LEU A 142 -2.10 -5.57 8.26
N GLU A 143 -1.32 -6.62 8.40
CA GLU A 143 -1.74 -7.88 8.99
C GLU A 143 -0.81 -8.13 10.17
N VAL A 144 -1.30 -7.98 11.39
CA VAL A 144 -0.44 -8.01 12.58
C VAL A 144 -1.00 -8.82 13.73
N GLY A 145 -0.16 -9.50 14.50
CA GLY A 145 -0.60 -10.09 15.77
C GLY A 145 -0.91 -8.98 16.77
N THR A 146 0.13 -8.30 17.27
CA THR A 146 -0.02 -7.13 18.14
C THR A 146 0.42 -5.85 17.45
N LEU A 147 -0.44 -4.82 17.43
CA LEU A 147 -0.09 -3.45 17.06
C LEU A 147 -0.05 -2.56 18.30
N ARG A 148 1.06 -1.83 18.48
CA ARG A 148 1.24 -0.89 19.60
C ARG A 148 2.12 0.29 19.20
N GLY A 149 2.08 1.37 19.98
CA GLY A 149 2.92 2.56 19.81
C GLY A 149 2.13 3.84 19.58
N ALA A 150 2.86 4.95 19.43
CA ALA A 150 2.30 6.30 19.32
C ALA A 150 2.31 6.88 17.89
N GLY A 151 2.73 6.09 16.90
CA GLY A 151 2.98 6.53 15.53
C GLY A 151 1.72 6.74 14.68
N LEU A 152 1.94 7.18 13.43
CA LEU A 152 0.91 7.60 12.47
C LEU A 152 0.80 6.65 11.28
N ILE A 153 -0.42 6.39 10.83
CA ILE A 153 -0.70 5.70 9.56
C ILE A 153 -1.56 6.63 8.70
N ALA A 154 -1.08 7.02 7.52
CA ALA A 154 -1.75 8.01 6.68
C ALA A 154 -1.77 7.62 5.19
N ALA A 155 -2.95 7.65 4.59
CA ALA A 155 -3.20 7.51 3.16
C ALA A 155 -4.14 8.63 2.70
N ASN A 156 -3.79 9.87 2.99
CA ASN A 156 -4.61 11.05 2.71
C ASN A 156 -4.49 11.49 1.25
N GLY A 157 -5.55 12.08 0.71
CA GLY A 157 -5.53 12.75 -0.59
C GLY A 157 -4.70 14.04 -0.55
N GLY A 158 -4.11 14.40 -1.68
CA GLY A 158 -3.39 15.65 -1.85
C GLY A 158 -4.31 16.85 -2.04
N ASN A 159 -3.85 18.03 -1.66
CA ASN A 159 -4.62 19.27 -1.82
C ASN A 159 -4.45 19.87 -3.22
N GLY A 160 -5.48 20.55 -3.73
CA GLY A 160 -5.36 21.45 -4.88
C GLY A 160 -5.42 22.90 -4.40
N ILE A 161 -4.49 23.75 -4.85
CA ILE A 161 -4.47 25.18 -4.45
C ILE A 161 -5.51 25.95 -5.25
N TYR A 162 -5.39 25.91 -6.58
CA TYR A 162 -6.41 26.35 -7.52
C TYR A 162 -6.94 25.15 -8.30
N GLY A 163 -6.86 23.95 -7.74
CA GLY A 163 -7.41 22.71 -8.27
C GLY A 163 -8.27 22.02 -7.22
N SER A 164 -8.96 20.95 -7.59
CA SER A 164 -9.74 20.16 -6.64
C SER A 164 -8.85 19.29 -5.75
N GLY A 165 -9.37 18.85 -4.61
CA GLY A 165 -8.69 17.91 -3.72
C GLY A 165 -8.72 16.46 -4.25
N GLY A 166 -7.66 15.70 -4.00
CA GLY A 166 -7.62 14.26 -4.28
C GLY A 166 -8.41 13.46 -3.26
N GLY A 167 -8.99 12.33 -3.66
CA GLY A 167 -9.71 11.44 -2.74
C GLY A 167 -8.78 10.73 -1.75
N GLY A 168 -9.30 10.36 -0.58
CA GLY A 168 -8.57 9.54 0.40
C GLY A 168 -8.23 8.14 -0.15
N GLY A 169 -7.22 7.52 0.45
CA GLY A 169 -6.74 6.18 0.09
C GLY A 169 -7.53 5.06 0.77
N ARG A 170 -6.94 3.85 0.78
CA ARG A 170 -7.52 2.69 1.46
C ARG A 170 -6.55 2.16 2.51
N ILE A 171 -7.02 1.99 3.73
CA ILE A 171 -6.27 1.40 4.83
C ILE A 171 -7.04 0.18 5.34
N ALA A 172 -6.38 -0.97 5.43
CA ALA A 172 -6.92 -2.16 6.09
C ALA A 172 -5.95 -2.63 7.18
N ILE A 173 -6.45 -2.82 8.40
CA ILE A 173 -5.69 -3.29 9.55
C ILE A 173 -6.37 -4.54 10.10
N TYR A 174 -5.69 -5.67 9.93
CA TYR A 174 -6.06 -6.95 10.51
C TYR A 174 -5.19 -7.20 11.74
N TYR A 175 -5.80 -7.44 12.90
CA TYR A 175 -5.06 -7.52 14.16
C TYR A 175 -5.56 -8.62 15.12
N GLN A 176 -4.72 -9.10 16.05
CA GLN A 176 -5.16 -9.92 17.19
C GLN A 176 -5.30 -9.09 18.48
N ASP A 177 -4.35 -8.19 18.73
CA ASP A 177 -4.31 -7.25 19.85
C ASP A 177 -3.92 -5.83 19.35
N LEU A 178 -4.72 -4.84 19.75
CA LEU A 178 -4.53 -3.42 19.40
C LEU A 178 -4.60 -2.51 20.64
N SER A 179 -4.60 -3.09 21.84
CA SER A 179 -4.73 -2.36 23.11
C SER A 179 -3.67 -1.28 23.30
N GLY A 180 -2.49 -1.44 22.69
CA GLY A 180 -1.37 -0.50 22.75
C GLY A 180 -1.35 0.57 21.65
N PHE A 181 -2.35 0.68 20.78
CA PHE A 181 -2.36 1.62 19.65
C PHE A 181 -3.66 2.43 19.56
N ASN A 182 -3.55 3.72 19.29
CA ASN A 182 -4.71 4.62 19.16
C ASN A 182 -5.14 4.75 17.69
N LEU A 183 -6.32 4.21 17.35
CA LEU A 183 -6.89 4.26 16.00
C LEU A 183 -7.20 5.68 15.48
N SER A 184 -7.30 6.70 16.36
CA SER A 184 -7.45 8.09 15.91
C SER A 184 -6.22 8.60 15.14
N ARG A 185 -5.11 7.86 15.13
CA ARG A 185 -3.88 8.13 14.36
C ARG A 185 -3.87 7.47 12.98
N VAL A 186 -4.98 6.85 12.58
CA VAL A 186 -5.14 6.28 11.24
C VAL A 186 -5.99 7.24 10.41
N THR A 187 -5.44 7.74 9.31
CA THR A 187 -6.11 8.76 8.48
C THR A 187 -6.11 8.38 7.00
N ALA A 188 -7.27 8.52 6.37
CA ALA A 188 -7.47 8.39 4.93
C ALA A 188 -8.41 9.50 4.44
N VAL A 189 -8.14 10.75 4.86
CA VAL A 189 -8.99 11.89 4.54
C VAL A 189 -8.80 12.35 3.10
N GLY A 190 -9.84 12.92 2.51
CA GLY A 190 -9.72 13.61 1.22
C GLY A 190 -8.91 14.89 1.36
N GLY A 191 -8.27 15.30 0.26
CA GLY A 191 -7.56 16.56 0.18
C GLY A 191 -8.51 17.75 0.03
N TYR A 192 -8.04 18.93 0.42
CA TYR A 192 -8.75 20.19 0.26
C TYR A 192 -8.68 20.71 -1.18
N GLY A 193 -9.77 21.31 -1.66
CA GLY A 193 -9.80 22.08 -2.91
C GLY A 193 -9.82 23.58 -2.59
N GLY A 194 -8.84 24.33 -3.07
CA GLY A 194 -8.74 25.77 -2.82
C GLY A 194 -9.48 26.61 -3.86
N GLY A 195 -9.66 27.91 -3.54
CA GLY A 195 -10.37 28.84 -4.42
C GLY A 195 -11.84 28.50 -4.67
N GLY A 196 -12.50 27.81 -3.73
CA GLY A 196 -13.90 27.37 -3.85
C GLY A 196 -14.10 26.08 -4.65
N ARG A 197 -13.01 25.39 -5.03
CA ARG A 197 -13.09 24.09 -5.72
C ARG A 197 -13.42 22.95 -4.75
N PRO A 198 -14.11 21.89 -5.21
CA PRO A 198 -14.47 20.79 -4.32
C PRO A 198 -13.25 20.07 -3.73
N GLY A 199 -13.35 19.71 -2.45
CA GLY A 199 -12.42 18.77 -1.82
C GLY A 199 -12.67 17.32 -2.28
N GLY A 200 -11.68 16.46 -2.06
CA GLY A 200 -11.86 15.02 -2.21
C GLY A 200 -12.68 14.44 -1.06
N GLN A 201 -13.36 13.33 -1.32
CA GLN A 201 -14.02 12.55 -0.30
C GLN A 201 -12.99 11.73 0.50
N ASN A 202 -13.34 11.43 1.75
CA ASN A 202 -12.57 10.50 2.57
C ASN A 202 -12.57 9.11 1.94
N GLY A 203 -11.45 8.41 2.12
CA GLY A 203 -11.30 7.03 1.74
C GLY A 203 -11.81 6.06 2.80
N SER A 204 -11.37 4.81 2.70
CA SER A 204 -11.83 3.73 3.57
C SER A 204 -10.76 3.32 4.57
N ILE A 205 -11.16 3.18 5.83
CA ILE A 205 -10.36 2.56 6.88
C ILE A 205 -11.12 1.34 7.39
N LEU A 206 -10.56 0.16 7.20
CA LEU A 206 -11.05 -1.10 7.75
C LEU A 206 -10.16 -1.54 8.91
N VAL A 207 -10.78 -1.90 10.03
CA VAL A 207 -10.10 -2.43 11.20
C VAL A 207 -10.84 -3.68 11.65
N GLU A 208 -10.22 -4.85 11.45
CA GLU A 208 -10.84 -6.16 11.71
C GLU A 208 -9.93 -7.00 12.62
N ARG A 209 -10.54 -7.62 13.64
CA ARG A 209 -9.82 -8.55 14.52
C ARG A 209 -9.81 -9.95 13.89
N THR A 210 -8.65 -10.57 13.75
CA THR A 210 -8.50 -11.91 13.15
C THR A 210 -7.92 -12.88 14.17
N PHE A 211 -8.58 -14.01 14.40
CA PHE A 211 -8.13 -15.01 15.38
C PHE A 211 -7.12 -16.04 14.82
N ALA A 212 -6.88 -16.03 13.50
CA ALA A 212 -5.88 -16.84 12.83
C ALA A 212 -5.09 -15.98 11.85
N MET A 213 -3.89 -15.55 12.25
CA MET A 213 -2.86 -15.15 11.31
C MET A 213 -1.88 -16.31 11.20
N LEU A 214 -1.68 -16.80 9.98
CA LEU A 214 -0.59 -17.73 9.72
C LEU A 214 0.71 -16.94 9.88
N PRO A 215 1.63 -17.33 10.79
CA PRO A 215 2.93 -16.68 10.85
C PRO A 215 3.62 -16.77 9.48
N PRO A 216 4.48 -15.80 9.12
CA PRO A 216 5.20 -15.79 7.84
C PRO A 216 5.87 -17.12 7.47
N ASP A 217 6.25 -17.90 8.49
CA ASP A 217 6.98 -19.15 8.36
C ASP A 217 6.14 -20.42 8.60
N SER A 218 4.81 -20.35 8.80
CA SER A 218 3.99 -21.55 9.02
C SER A 218 3.69 -22.29 7.71
N ILE A 219 4.70 -22.98 7.17
CA ILE A 219 4.47 -24.25 6.49
C ILE A 219 4.78 -25.36 7.49
N GLU A 220 3.92 -25.55 8.50
CA GLU A 220 3.92 -26.83 9.21
C GLU A 220 3.20 -27.86 8.35
N THR A 221 3.96 -28.57 7.52
CA THR A 221 3.49 -29.83 6.96
C THR A 221 3.58 -30.86 8.09
N ARG A 222 2.57 -30.90 8.96
CA ARG A 222 2.48 -31.92 10.00
C ARG A 222 2.06 -33.24 9.35
N ILE A 223 3.04 -34.01 8.87
CA ILE A 223 2.83 -35.42 8.54
C ILE A 223 2.79 -36.17 9.87
N THR A 224 1.59 -36.45 10.37
CA THR A 224 1.43 -37.40 11.47
C THR A 224 1.78 -38.78 10.96
N LYS A 225 2.82 -39.40 11.51
CA LYS A 225 3.08 -40.83 11.33
C LYS A 225 1.91 -41.59 11.95
N ASN A 226 1.21 -42.41 11.18
CA ASN A 226 0.25 -43.35 11.76
C ASN A 226 1.06 -44.51 12.35
N GLU A 227 0.90 -44.80 13.63
CA GLU A 227 1.70 -45.83 14.34
C GLU A 227 1.35 -47.26 13.91
N ASN A 228 0.45 -47.42 12.93
CA ASN A 228 -0.02 -48.69 12.40
C ASN A 228 0.47 -49.01 10.97
N ASP A 229 1.43 -48.26 10.41
CA ASP A 229 1.96 -48.57 9.05
C ASP A 229 2.98 -49.72 9.10
N PRO A 230 2.81 -50.82 8.31
CA PRO A 230 3.72 -51.95 8.31
C PRO A 230 5.11 -51.60 7.72
N PRO A 231 6.18 -52.30 8.14
CA PRO A 231 7.54 -51.99 7.72
C PRO A 231 7.74 -52.33 6.24
N GLY A 232 7.81 -51.30 5.37
CA GLY A 232 8.15 -51.47 3.96
C GLY A 232 7.59 -50.45 2.96
N GLN A 233 6.66 -49.57 3.34
CA GLN A 233 6.05 -48.59 2.40
C GLN A 233 6.56 -47.14 2.55
N LEU A 234 7.86 -46.95 2.77
CA LEU A 234 8.47 -45.60 2.82
C LEU A 234 8.76 -44.97 1.45
N GLY A 235 8.52 -45.70 0.35
CA GLY A 235 8.95 -45.29 -1.00
C GLY A 235 7.95 -44.46 -1.83
N GLU A 236 6.65 -44.48 -1.53
CA GLU A 236 5.64 -43.98 -2.50
C GLU A 236 4.77 -42.81 -2.05
N LYS A 237 4.86 -42.36 -0.80
CA LYS A 237 4.15 -41.14 -0.33
C LYS A 237 4.97 -39.85 -0.43
N MET A 238 6.19 -39.88 -0.97
CA MET A 238 7.02 -38.68 -1.21
C MET A 238 6.82 -38.03 -2.59
N THR A 239 5.90 -38.50 -3.43
CA THR A 239 5.84 -38.08 -4.85
C THR A 239 4.79 -36.99 -5.15
N ALA A 240 4.30 -36.25 -4.15
CA ALA A 240 3.34 -35.16 -4.37
C ALA A 240 3.82 -33.76 -3.94
N ARG A 241 5.09 -33.57 -3.56
CA ARG A 241 5.63 -32.23 -3.27
C ARG A 241 7.08 -32.08 -3.74
N LYS A 242 7.33 -32.32 -5.02
CA LYS A 242 8.52 -31.80 -5.69
C LYS A 242 8.28 -31.66 -7.20
N ALA A 243 7.28 -30.88 -7.57
CA ALA A 243 7.12 -30.40 -8.94
C ALA A 243 7.32 -28.87 -8.95
N ALA A 244 8.52 -28.49 -9.39
CA ALA A 244 8.97 -27.22 -10.01
C ALA A 244 8.20 -25.93 -9.62
N LYS A 245 8.80 -24.88 -9.02
CA LYS A 245 10.18 -24.39 -9.07
C LYS A 245 10.80 -24.54 -10.47
N ASP A 246 10.20 -23.89 -11.46
CA ASP A 246 10.83 -23.33 -12.66
C ASP A 246 9.78 -22.57 -13.49
N ALA A 247 9.69 -21.26 -13.28
CA ALA A 247 9.08 -20.33 -14.23
C ALA A 247 10.05 -19.16 -14.42
N LYS A 248 10.70 -19.17 -15.60
CA LYS A 248 11.60 -18.17 -16.19
C LYS A 248 11.65 -16.82 -15.48
N VAL A 249 12.77 -16.58 -14.78
CA VAL A 249 13.33 -15.23 -14.63
C VAL A 249 14.07 -14.92 -15.93
N THR A 250 13.54 -13.98 -16.71
CA THR A 250 14.33 -13.22 -17.68
C THR A 250 14.55 -11.84 -17.08
N GLU A 251 15.77 -11.68 -16.55
CA GLU A 251 16.55 -10.47 -16.26
C GLU A 251 15.97 -9.31 -15.42
N GLY A 252 16.73 -8.92 -14.38
CA GLY A 252 16.63 -7.61 -13.72
C GLY A 252 16.98 -7.60 -12.22
N PHE A 253 18.28 -7.66 -11.91
CA PHE A 253 18.89 -7.65 -10.57
C PHE A 253 18.49 -6.49 -9.63
N PHE A 254 18.15 -6.79 -8.37
CA PHE A 254 18.87 -6.42 -7.12
C PHE A 254 18.00 -6.79 -5.89
N ALA A 255 18.41 -7.77 -5.09
CA ALA A 255 17.85 -8.01 -3.76
C ALA A 255 18.98 -8.29 -2.77
N LEU A 256 19.01 -7.45 -1.74
CA LEU A 256 19.94 -7.45 -0.61
C LEU A 256 19.78 -8.73 0.21
N SER A 257 20.89 -9.43 0.44
CA SER A 257 20.98 -10.63 1.29
C SER A 257 20.88 -10.25 2.77
N VAL A 258 19.95 -10.85 3.51
CA VAL A 258 19.97 -10.87 4.98
C VAL A 258 20.19 -12.31 5.44
N ARG A 259 21.37 -12.57 6.01
CA ARG A 259 21.70 -13.85 6.66
C ARG A 259 20.92 -13.94 7.98
N SER A 260 20.10 -14.97 8.13
CA SER A 260 19.58 -15.38 9.43
C SER A 260 20.69 -16.12 10.18
N THR A 261 21.01 -15.66 11.38
CA THR A 261 21.96 -16.33 12.29
C THR A 261 21.17 -16.75 13.53
N SER A 262 21.09 -18.05 13.78
CA SER A 262 20.82 -18.58 15.12
C SER A 262 21.43 -19.99 15.21
N LEU A 263 22.68 -20.05 15.68
CA LEU A 263 23.21 -21.26 16.28
C LEU A 263 22.76 -21.27 17.74
N THR A 264 21.93 -22.22 18.12
CA THR A 264 21.69 -22.54 19.54
C THR A 264 22.37 -23.86 19.85
N THR A 265 23.41 -23.76 20.66
CA THR A 265 24.12 -24.85 21.32
C THR A 265 23.11 -25.72 22.08
N CYS A 266 23.17 -27.04 21.89
CA CYS A 266 22.63 -27.99 22.86
C CYS A 266 23.71 -29.01 23.19
N LEU A 267 24.25 -28.92 24.40
CA LEU A 267 24.96 -30.01 25.05
C LEU A 267 23.98 -31.18 25.24
N ALA A 268 24.47 -32.40 25.05
CA ALA A 268 23.95 -33.58 25.72
C ALA A 268 25.14 -34.44 26.16
N ARG A 269 25.00 -34.98 27.38
CA ARG A 269 25.99 -35.74 28.17
C ARG A 269 26.51 -36.99 27.47
#